data_AF-A0A7X2UX32-F1
#
_entry.id   AF-A0A7X2UX32-F1
#
_cell.length_a   1.000
_cell.length_b   1.000
_cell.length_c   1.000
_cell.angle_alpha   90.00
_cell.angle_beta   90.00
_cell.angle_gamma   90.00
#
_symmetry.space_group_name_H-M   'P 1'
#
loop_
_entity.id
_entity.type
_entity.pdbx_description
1 polymer ?
#
loop_
_entity_poly.entity_id
_entity_poly.type
_entity_poly.pdbx_seq_one_letter_code
_entity_poly.pdbx_strand_id
1 'polypeptide(L)'
;MSTVTPSSSATPTSQNNSASAFDAKLDIAKSSRILADYMKEKGKGAISGNELSSLANASSKEVPAEVSAAADYMTRHSDVFTAIETHDVAGADSYSGAWNFEWAAEGGLKGTATEALANMSEVFDSAIAKSAQITELSTIAKTELDSSKQRPQN
;
A
#
# COMPACT_ATOMS: atom_id res chain seq x y z
N MET A 1 -34.60 -40.45 30.08
CA MET A 1 -33.34 -40.42 29.33
C MET A 1 -33.08 -38.98 28.94
N SER A 2 -32.04 -38.35 29.49
CA SER A 2 -31.61 -37.00 29.14
C SER A 2 -30.54 -37.08 28.05
N THR A 3 -30.79 -36.46 26.91
CA THR A 3 -29.81 -36.25 25.85
C THR A 3 -29.39 -34.79 25.84
N VAL A 4 -28.08 -34.57 25.94
CA VAL A 4 -27.42 -33.26 25.83
C VAL A 4 -26.90 -33.03 24.41
N THR A 5 -26.68 -31.74 24.10
CA THR A 5 -25.76 -31.15 23.09
C THR A 5 -26.33 -30.86 21.67
N PRO A 6 -25.66 -30.02 20.86
CA PRO A 6 -25.78 -28.54 20.87
C PRO A 6 -26.00 -27.98 19.43
N SER A 7 -26.30 -26.70 19.24
CA SER A 7 -25.87 -26.02 18.01
C SER A 7 -25.93 -24.50 18.13
N SER A 8 -24.75 -23.91 18.30
CA SER A 8 -24.47 -22.52 18.00
C SER A 8 -24.57 -22.32 16.49
N SER A 9 -25.55 -21.54 16.04
CA SER A 9 -25.46 -20.89 14.72
C SER A 9 -25.05 -19.44 14.96
N ALA A 10 -23.74 -19.25 15.12
CA ALA A 10 -23.12 -17.96 14.95
C ALA A 10 -23.35 -17.53 13.48
N THR A 11 -24.00 -16.38 13.31
CA THR A 11 -23.98 -15.60 12.08
C THR A 11 -22.54 -15.41 11.61
N PRO A 12 -22.21 -15.66 10.32
CA PRO A 12 -20.91 -15.29 9.79
C PRO A 12 -20.91 -13.76 9.63
N THR A 13 -20.33 -13.06 10.60
CA THR A 13 -20.05 -11.63 10.45
C THR A 13 -18.87 -11.44 9.50
N SER A 14 -19.13 -10.70 8.43
CA SER A 14 -18.18 -9.85 7.71
C SER A 14 -16.95 -10.54 7.12
N GLN A 15 -17.19 -11.40 6.14
CA GLN A 15 -16.19 -11.76 5.14
C GLN A 15 -16.32 -10.83 3.92
N ASN A 16 -16.08 -9.51 4.07
CA ASN A 16 -15.96 -8.64 2.90
C ASN A 16 -15.22 -7.30 3.13
N ASN A 17 -14.07 -7.31 3.82
CA ASN A 17 -13.16 -6.14 3.82
C ASN A 17 -11.80 -6.42 3.16
N SER A 18 -11.49 -7.67 2.83
CA SER A 18 -10.20 -8.02 2.22
C SER A 18 -10.13 -7.78 0.70
N ALA A 19 -11.27 -7.65 0.02
CA ALA A 19 -11.34 -7.28 -1.39
C ALA A 19 -11.16 -5.75 -1.59
N SER A 20 -11.69 -4.91 -0.70
CA SER A 20 -11.53 -3.45 -0.79
C SER A 20 -10.10 -2.97 -0.49
N ALA A 21 -9.34 -3.66 0.37
CA ALA A 21 -7.92 -3.36 0.59
C ALA A 21 -7.02 -3.84 -0.58
N PHE A 22 -7.52 -4.76 -1.40
CA PHE A 22 -6.86 -5.21 -2.63
C PHE A 22 -7.10 -4.23 -3.79
N ASP A 23 -8.32 -3.69 -3.93
CA ASP A 23 -8.66 -2.68 -4.94
C ASP A 23 -8.10 -1.27 -4.64
N ALA A 24 -7.91 -0.95 -3.37
CA ALA A 24 -7.32 0.32 -2.92
C ALA A 24 -5.78 0.38 -3.10
N LYS A 25 -5.16 -0.69 -3.61
CA LYS A 25 -3.71 -0.72 -3.77
C LYS A 25 -3.28 0.33 -4.80
N LEU A 26 -2.38 1.20 -4.35
CA LEU A 26 -1.67 2.13 -5.21
C LEU A 26 -0.75 1.33 -6.14
N ASP A 27 -0.74 1.75 -7.39
CA ASP A 27 0.18 1.28 -8.43
C ASP A 27 0.81 2.50 -9.09
N ILE A 28 1.72 2.28 -10.05
CA ILE A 28 2.42 3.35 -10.76
C ILE A 28 1.42 4.34 -11.37
N ALA A 29 0.38 3.84 -12.05
CA ALA A 29 -0.54 4.68 -12.80
C ALA A 29 -1.43 5.52 -11.88
N LYS A 30 -2.02 4.89 -10.85
CA LYS A 30 -2.87 5.57 -9.86
C LYS A 30 -2.07 6.59 -9.05
N SER A 31 -0.88 6.22 -8.57
CA SER A 31 -0.03 7.11 -7.78
C SER A 31 0.41 8.32 -8.61
N SER A 32 0.80 8.08 -9.86
CA SER A 32 1.17 9.15 -10.78
C SER A 32 0.01 10.08 -11.08
N ARG A 33 -1.21 9.53 -11.27
CA ARG A 33 -2.43 10.34 -11.48
C ARG A 33 -2.69 11.28 -10.31
N ILE A 34 -2.67 10.74 -9.09
CA ILE A 34 -2.93 11.50 -7.87
C ILE A 34 -1.93 12.64 -7.72
N LEU A 35 -0.64 12.37 -7.98
CA LEU A 35 0.41 13.39 -7.90
C LEU A 35 0.28 14.45 -9.00
N ALA A 36 -0.01 14.06 -10.24
CA ALA A 36 -0.24 14.99 -11.34
C ALA A 36 -1.45 15.91 -11.07
N ASP A 37 -2.57 15.34 -10.60
CA ASP A 37 -3.77 16.11 -10.25
C ASP A 37 -3.48 17.07 -9.09
N TYR A 38 -2.76 16.63 -8.07
CA TYR A 38 -2.33 17.48 -6.95
C TYR A 38 -1.42 18.63 -7.40
N MET A 39 -0.44 18.34 -8.27
CA MET A 39 0.47 19.34 -8.83
C MET A 39 -0.30 20.38 -9.64
N LYS A 40 -1.25 19.93 -10.46
CA LYS A 40 -2.13 20.80 -11.25
C LYS A 40 -3.01 21.68 -10.36
N GLU A 41 -3.61 21.12 -9.31
CA GLU A 41 -4.42 21.88 -8.34
C GLU A 41 -3.60 22.97 -7.64
N LYS A 42 -2.34 22.67 -7.29
CA LYS A 42 -1.42 23.62 -6.66
C LYS A 42 -0.72 24.57 -7.64
N GLY A 43 -0.97 24.46 -8.95
CA GLY A 43 -0.27 25.24 -9.97
C GLY A 43 1.23 24.96 -10.04
N LYS A 44 1.66 23.76 -9.62
CA LYS A 44 3.05 23.33 -9.57
C LYS A 44 3.38 22.53 -10.84
N GLY A 45 4.37 22.99 -11.62
CA GLY A 45 4.73 22.32 -12.88
C GLY A 45 5.63 21.09 -12.74
N ALA A 46 6.33 20.94 -11.62
CA ALA A 46 7.28 19.86 -11.38
C ALA A 46 7.46 19.64 -9.87
N ILE A 47 7.92 18.47 -9.45
CA ILE A 47 8.12 18.11 -8.05
C ILE A 47 9.48 17.41 -7.88
N SER A 48 10.17 17.74 -6.79
CA SER A 48 11.42 17.07 -6.42
C SER A 48 11.21 15.83 -5.56
N GLY A 49 12.19 14.93 -5.53
CA GLY A 49 12.21 13.78 -4.62
C GLY A 49 12.14 14.16 -3.13
N ASN A 50 12.74 15.29 -2.76
CA ASN A 50 12.64 15.84 -1.40
C ASN A 50 11.22 16.30 -1.06
N GLU A 51 10.54 16.91 -2.03
CA GLU A 51 9.14 17.32 -1.87
C GLU A 51 8.20 16.12 -1.84
N LEU A 52 8.45 15.08 -2.64
CA LEU A 52 7.73 13.80 -2.51
C LEU A 52 7.88 13.22 -1.12
N SER A 53 9.11 13.17 -0.59
CA SER A 53 9.38 12.69 0.77
C SER A 53 8.66 13.56 1.81
N SER A 54 8.55 14.87 1.58
CA SER A 54 7.82 15.79 2.46
C SER A 54 6.31 15.56 2.40
N LEU A 55 5.75 15.31 1.21
CA LEU A 55 4.33 14.98 1.02
C LEU A 55 3.97 13.63 1.64
N ALA A 56 4.85 12.63 1.51
CA ALA A 56 4.68 11.31 2.09
C ALA A 56 4.56 11.36 3.62
N ASN A 57 5.30 12.27 4.25
CA ASN A 57 5.31 12.47 5.71
C ASN A 57 4.39 13.61 6.18
N ALA A 58 3.65 14.25 5.26
CA ALA A 58 2.79 15.37 5.59
C ALA A 58 1.59 14.92 6.43
N SER A 59 1.09 15.82 7.28
CA SER A 59 -0.11 15.54 8.07
C SER A 59 -1.36 15.59 7.18
N SER A 60 -2.36 14.74 7.46
CA SER A 60 -3.62 14.69 6.70
C SER A 60 -4.47 15.98 6.78
N LYS A 61 -4.07 16.94 7.63
CA LYS A 61 -4.70 18.27 7.71
C LYS A 61 -4.21 19.22 6.62
N GLU A 62 -3.02 18.97 6.07
CA GLU A 62 -2.35 19.84 5.11
C GLU A 62 -2.39 19.26 3.69
N VAL A 63 -2.31 17.93 3.60
CA VAL A 63 -2.26 17.18 2.34
C VAL A 63 -3.30 16.05 2.39
N PRO A 64 -4.11 15.84 1.33
CA PRO A 64 -5.03 14.72 1.27
C PRO A 64 -4.31 13.39 1.48
N ALA A 65 -4.94 12.45 2.20
CA ALA A 65 -4.31 11.19 2.55
C ALA A 65 -3.86 10.38 1.32
N GLU A 66 -4.61 10.48 0.21
CA GLU A 66 -4.30 9.85 -1.07
C GLU A 66 -3.02 10.42 -1.69
N VAL A 67 -2.79 11.73 -1.56
CA VAL A 67 -1.58 12.39 -2.08
C VAL A 67 -0.35 11.97 -1.27
N SER A 68 -0.47 11.93 0.06
CA SER A 68 0.62 11.42 0.91
C SER A 68 0.92 9.95 0.61
N ALA A 69 -0.10 9.11 0.41
CA ALA A 69 0.10 7.71 0.07
C ALA A 69 0.72 7.53 -1.32
N ALA A 70 0.31 8.32 -2.31
CA ALA A 70 0.92 8.31 -3.65
C ALA A 70 2.38 8.79 -3.63
N ALA A 71 2.68 9.81 -2.82
CA ALA A 71 4.04 10.27 -2.62
C ALA A 71 4.92 9.22 -1.94
N ASP A 72 4.39 8.56 -0.89
CA ASP A 72 5.06 7.44 -0.21
C ASP A 72 5.35 6.29 -1.18
N TYR A 73 4.39 5.93 -2.04
CA TYR A 73 4.61 4.95 -3.10
C TYR A 73 5.81 5.32 -3.98
N MET A 74 5.89 6.56 -4.46
CA MET A 74 7.01 7.01 -5.29
C MET A 74 8.35 7.06 -4.53
N THR A 75 8.32 7.35 -3.22
CA THR A 75 9.52 7.31 -2.38
C THR A 75 10.02 5.88 -2.13
N ARG A 76 9.11 4.91 -1.94
CA ARG A 76 9.46 3.49 -1.76
C ARG A 76 9.93 2.83 -3.06
N HIS A 77 9.39 3.27 -4.19
CA HIS A 77 9.76 2.81 -5.54
C HIS A 77 10.57 3.88 -6.26
N SER A 78 11.78 4.15 -5.77
CA SER A 78 12.64 5.20 -6.33
C SER A 78 13.05 4.95 -7.79
N ASP A 79 13.08 3.69 -8.21
CA ASP A 79 13.28 3.26 -9.60
C ASP A 79 12.10 3.64 -10.50
N VAL A 80 10.86 3.55 -9.99
CA VAL A 80 9.67 4.07 -10.67
C VAL A 80 9.79 5.57 -10.85
N PHE A 81 10.08 6.31 -9.78
CA PHE A 81 10.23 7.76 -9.88
C PHE A 81 11.33 8.14 -10.88
N THR A 82 12.49 7.48 -10.84
CA THR A 82 13.60 7.71 -11.79
C THR A 82 13.18 7.43 -13.23
N ALA A 83 12.41 6.37 -13.47
CA ALA A 83 11.93 6.03 -14.81
C ALA A 83 10.90 7.03 -15.35
N ILE A 84 10.08 7.61 -14.46
CA ILE A 84 9.15 8.70 -14.80
C ILE A 84 9.93 9.98 -15.10
N GLU A 85 10.85 10.35 -14.22
CA GLU A 85 11.71 11.52 -14.33
C GLU A 85 12.49 11.56 -15.65
N THR A 86 13.11 10.44 -16.00
CA THR A 86 13.99 10.36 -17.18
C THR A 86 13.26 10.03 -18.47
N HIS A 87 11.92 10.10 -18.47
CA HIS A 87 11.09 9.76 -19.63
C HIS A 87 11.39 10.65 -20.84
N ASP A 88 11.52 11.96 -20.61
CA ASP A 88 11.68 12.96 -21.66
C ASP A 88 13.14 13.38 -21.87
N VAL A 89 13.85 13.66 -20.78
CA VAL A 89 15.27 14.03 -20.79
C VAL A 89 16.06 12.97 -20.03
N ALA A 90 17.07 12.41 -20.71
CA ALA A 90 17.96 11.47 -20.06
C ALA A 90 18.81 12.17 -18.99
N GLY A 91 18.75 11.66 -17.76
CA GLY A 91 19.52 12.13 -16.61
C GLY A 91 18.62 12.37 -15.41
N ALA A 92 18.94 11.75 -14.28
CA ALA A 92 18.20 11.91 -13.04
C ALA A 92 18.83 13.01 -12.18
N ASP A 93 18.07 14.05 -11.87
CA ASP A 93 18.36 15.15 -10.94
C ASP A 93 17.39 15.20 -9.74
N SER A 94 16.59 14.14 -9.56
CA SER A 94 15.51 14.01 -8.60
C SER A 94 14.38 15.03 -8.80
N TYR A 95 14.09 15.43 -10.03
CA TYR A 95 13.08 16.43 -10.36
C TYR A 95 12.23 16.01 -11.57
N SER A 96 10.92 15.86 -11.38
CA SER A 96 10.04 15.38 -12.46
C SER A 96 8.86 16.32 -12.70
N GLY A 97 8.58 16.58 -13.98
CA GLY A 97 7.46 17.42 -14.43
C GLY A 97 6.10 16.74 -14.25
N ALA A 98 5.05 17.55 -14.10
CA ALA A 98 3.67 17.05 -14.00
C ALA A 98 3.29 16.16 -15.20
N TRP A 99 3.74 16.54 -16.40
CA TRP A 99 3.47 15.78 -17.63
C TRP A 99 4.13 14.39 -17.62
N ASN A 100 5.31 14.20 -17.03
CA ASN A 100 5.92 12.88 -16.90
C ASN A 100 5.06 11.96 -16.02
N PHE A 101 4.46 12.52 -14.96
CA PHE A 101 3.47 11.80 -14.15
C PHE A 101 2.16 11.54 -14.91
N GLU A 102 1.69 12.47 -15.75
CA GLU A 102 0.53 12.22 -16.63
C GLU A 102 0.80 11.05 -17.60
N TRP A 103 1.99 11.01 -18.21
CA TRP A 103 2.42 9.89 -19.06
C TRP A 103 2.43 8.56 -18.29
N ALA A 104 2.98 8.56 -17.08
CA ALA A 104 2.99 7.36 -16.23
C ALA A 104 1.57 6.94 -15.82
N ALA A 105 0.69 7.91 -15.56
CA ALA A 105 -0.72 7.69 -15.24
C ALA A 105 -1.52 7.09 -16.41
N GLU A 106 -1.11 7.36 -17.64
CA GLU A 106 -1.67 6.76 -18.86
C GLU A 106 -1.09 5.38 -19.18
N GLY A 107 -0.20 4.87 -18.33
CA GLY A 107 0.42 3.56 -18.48
C GLY A 107 1.75 3.58 -19.20
N GLY A 108 2.48 4.70 -19.17
CA GLY A 108 3.79 4.85 -19.79
C GLY A 108 4.83 3.79 -19.42
N LEU A 109 4.75 3.26 -18.18
CA LEU A 109 5.64 2.20 -17.70
C LEU A 109 5.05 0.79 -17.83
N LYS A 110 3.87 0.64 -18.44
CA LYS A 110 3.21 -0.66 -18.55
C LYS A 110 4.01 -1.63 -19.41
N GLY A 111 4.22 -2.84 -18.92
CA GLY A 111 4.99 -3.90 -19.55
C GLY A 111 6.51 -3.73 -19.41
N THR A 112 6.98 -2.73 -18.68
CA THR A 112 8.42 -2.53 -18.43
C THR A 112 8.92 -3.41 -17.29
N ALA A 113 10.24 -3.60 -17.22
CA ALA A 113 10.88 -4.24 -16.07
C ALA A 113 10.62 -3.45 -14.77
N THR A 114 10.57 -2.12 -14.84
CA THR A 114 10.26 -1.24 -13.71
C THR A 114 8.88 -1.52 -13.13
N GLU A 115 7.85 -1.67 -13.97
CA GLU A 115 6.51 -2.05 -13.50
C GLU A 115 6.51 -3.45 -12.86
N ALA A 116 7.18 -4.41 -13.48
CA ALA A 116 7.28 -5.76 -12.93
C ALA A 116 7.97 -5.77 -11.56
N LEU A 117 9.06 -5.02 -11.40
CA LEU A 117 9.80 -4.90 -10.14
C LEU A 117 8.96 -4.22 -9.05
N ALA A 118 8.31 -3.10 -9.36
CA ALA A 118 7.42 -2.42 -8.42
C ALA A 118 6.30 -3.36 -7.95
N ASN A 119 5.68 -4.10 -8.87
CA ASN A 119 4.66 -5.08 -8.54
C ASN A 119 5.19 -6.24 -7.67
N MET A 120 6.40 -6.73 -7.94
CA MET A 120 7.03 -7.78 -7.13
C MET A 120 7.33 -7.29 -5.72
N SER A 121 7.91 -6.10 -5.57
CA SER A 121 8.17 -5.47 -4.26
C SER A 121 6.88 -5.31 -3.47
N GLU A 122 5.83 -4.83 -4.11
CA GLU A 122 4.50 -4.65 -3.52
C GLU A 122 3.82 -5.98 -3.12
N VAL A 123 4.08 -7.07 -3.83
CA VAL A 123 3.62 -8.42 -3.44
C VAL A 123 4.43 -8.94 -2.26
N PHE A 124 5.75 -8.71 -2.27
CA PHE A 124 6.66 -9.13 -1.22
C PHE A 124 6.34 -8.44 0.12
N ASP A 125 6.17 -7.12 0.12
CA ASP A 125 5.78 -6.36 1.32
C ASP A 125 4.45 -6.85 1.89
N SER A 126 3.49 -7.14 1.01
CA SER A 126 2.20 -7.71 1.42
C SER A 126 2.36 -9.10 2.03
N ALA A 127 3.23 -9.94 1.48
CA ALA A 127 3.52 -11.26 2.03
C ALA A 127 4.17 -11.17 3.41
N ILE A 128 5.10 -10.22 3.62
CA ILE A 128 5.69 -9.95 4.93
C ILE A 128 4.60 -9.53 5.92
N ALA A 129 3.77 -8.54 5.59
CA ALA A 129 2.73 -8.06 6.48
C ALA A 129 1.74 -9.19 6.89
N LYS A 130 1.32 -10.01 5.93
CA LYS A 130 0.47 -11.18 6.20
C LYS A 130 1.18 -12.22 7.07
N SER A 131 2.47 -12.45 6.86
CA SER A 131 3.25 -13.41 7.66
C SER A 131 3.38 -12.97 9.12
N ALA A 132 3.57 -11.67 9.36
CA ALA A 132 3.59 -11.10 10.70
C ALA A 132 2.23 -11.29 11.40
N GLN A 133 1.13 -11.01 10.70
CA GLN A 133 -0.22 -11.22 11.21
C GLN A 133 -0.49 -12.69 11.56
N ILE A 134 -0.08 -13.63 10.72
CA ILE A 134 -0.22 -15.07 11.00
C ILE A 134 0.55 -15.46 12.26
N THR A 135 1.75 -14.92 12.45
CA THR A 135 2.58 -15.19 13.62
C THR A 135 1.92 -14.68 14.91
N GLU A 136 1.37 -13.47 14.87
CA GLU A 136 0.62 -12.89 15.99
C GLU A 136 -0.60 -13.75 16.35
N LEU A 137 -1.43 -14.09 15.35
CA LEU A 137 -2.62 -14.92 15.54
C LEU A 137 -2.26 -16.31 16.10
N SER A 138 -1.20 -16.94 15.59
CA SER A 138 -0.73 -18.23 16.10
C SER A 138 -0.24 -18.15 17.54
N THR A 139 0.36 -17.03 17.93
CA THR A 139 0.85 -16.81 19.30
C THR A 139 -0.31 -16.63 20.27
N ILE A 140 -1.31 -15.83 19.89
CA ILE A 140 -2.55 -15.65 20.65
C ILE A 140 -3.27 -16.99 20.81
N ALA A 141 -3.52 -17.71 19.71
CA ALA A 141 -4.20 -18.99 19.73
C ALA A 141 -3.49 -20.04 20.60
N LYS A 142 -2.14 -20.06 20.57
CA LYS A 142 -1.36 -20.96 21.44
C LYS A 142 -1.50 -20.59 22.91
N THR A 143 -1.53 -19.29 23.23
CA THR A 143 -1.67 -18.78 24.61
C THR A 143 -3.06 -19.08 25.17
N GLU A 144 -4.11 -18.88 24.37
CA GLU A 144 -5.50 -19.23 24.73
C GLU A 144 -5.67 -20.74 24.94
N LEU A 145 -5.09 -21.55 24.05
CA LEU A 145 -5.14 -23.00 24.16
C LEU A 145 -4.44 -23.49 25.44
N ASP A 146 -3.28 -22.93 25.80
CA ASP A 146 -2.54 -23.33 27.00
C ASP A 146 -3.28 -22.91 28.28
N SER A 147 -3.86 -21.71 28.30
CA SER A 147 -4.70 -21.21 29.39
C SER A 147 -5.96 -22.07 29.59
N SER A 148 -6.59 -22.54 28.51
CA SER A 148 -7.76 -23.44 28.57
C SER A 148 -7.41 -24.86 29.06
N LYS A 149 -6.13 -25.25 29.00
CA LYS A 149 -5.61 -26.57 29.39
C LYS A 149 -4.97 -26.59 30.77
N GLN A 150 -4.90 -25.46 31.48
CA GLN A 150 -4.47 -25.45 32.88
C GLN A 150 -5.46 -26.27 33.73
N ARG A 151 -4.97 -27.41 34.20
CA ARG A 151 -5.68 -28.34 35.09
C ARG A 151 -5.91 -27.64 36.45
N PRO A 152 -7.11 -27.72 37.06
CA PRO A 152 -7.33 -27.16 38.40
C PRO A 152 -6.32 -27.78 39.38
N GLN A 153 -5.55 -26.93 40.06
CA GLN A 153 -4.66 -27.33 41.15
C GLN A 153 -5.57 -27.64 42.35
N ASN A 154 -5.76 -28.92 42.66
CA ASN A 154 -6.54 -29.37 43.82
C ASN A 154 -5.77 -30.45 44.55
#